data_AF-A0A920BW55-F1
#
_entry.id   AF-A0A920BW55-F1
#
_cell.length_a   1.000
_cell.length_b   1.000
_cell.length_c   1.000
_cell.angle_alpha   90.00
_cell.angle_beta   90.00
_cell.angle_gamma   90.00
#
_symmetry.space_group_name_H-M   'P 1'
#
loop_
_entity.id
_entity.type
_entity.pdbx_description
1 polymer ?
#
loop_
_entity_poly.entity_id
_entity_poly.type
_entity_poly.pdbx_seq_one_letter_code
_entity_poly.pdbx_strand_id
1 'polypeptide(L)'
;MKKFTKNRSGRVLIASAIAAGFLIMGVQSASAQPFTDVSAKYAEAVGYLTENGAQGLTERTFGVNEEIKRVDAAVLIANTLQLDTDKAPESGFTDVPKRAQGAVNALKAQGITSGKTNTSFGSANSITRGELAIWLQRGFQLTGKESEQFTDVSPRYKTAVSALLENRITNGISNHQFGTNNPIKRGDFSILAYKSFIANQYSKAQPLELKSINGTTVHVKIKGKLTIARPSLFQFTGGLDVKEARIIANSEETIVELTTSLQKPGETYKLTVFGLLPVKGELSFTTPPTTDTPTNPGNPGIPGNPGNPGGERPGGSYTGNDFSGTAASPKIYNGDVTVNLANIAMLSHSVVKGNLTLSGTAAPNLTLTNITVEGDLDLSKLSNAVNLELTNVTVAGETTF
;
A
#
# COMPACT_ATOMS: atom_id res chain seq x y z
N MET A 1 3.71 -29.61 -55.41
CA MET A 1 2.86 -29.40 -54.21
C MET A 1 3.70 -29.57 -52.96
N LYS A 2 4.24 -28.47 -52.38
CA LYS A 2 5.02 -28.51 -51.14
C LYS A 2 4.15 -27.96 -50.00
N LYS A 3 3.83 -28.82 -49.03
CA LYS A 3 3.19 -28.45 -47.77
C LYS A 3 4.14 -27.58 -46.95
N PHE A 4 3.68 -26.40 -46.53
CA PHE A 4 4.32 -25.62 -45.47
C PHE A 4 3.40 -25.59 -44.25
N THR A 5 3.70 -26.46 -43.30
CA THR A 5 3.35 -26.30 -41.89
C THR A 5 4.03 -25.04 -41.37
N LYS A 6 3.27 -24.13 -40.74
CA LYS A 6 3.85 -23.02 -39.97
C LYS A 6 3.16 -22.91 -38.62
N ASN A 7 3.75 -23.59 -37.64
CA ASN A 7 3.60 -23.24 -36.23
C ASN A 7 3.97 -21.77 -36.05
N ARG A 8 3.08 -20.96 -35.46
CA ARG A 8 3.42 -19.64 -34.92
C ARG A 8 3.18 -19.65 -33.42
N SER A 9 4.19 -20.15 -32.70
CA SER A 9 4.40 -19.78 -31.29
C SER A 9 4.97 -18.36 -31.27
N GLY A 10 4.09 -17.36 -31.30
CA GLY A 10 4.47 -15.96 -31.12
C GLY A 10 4.70 -15.66 -29.64
N ARG A 11 5.95 -15.76 -29.18
CA ARG A 11 6.36 -15.21 -27.89
C ARG A 11 6.26 -13.69 -27.96
N VAL A 12 5.35 -13.11 -27.17
CA VAL A 12 5.26 -11.66 -26.99
C VAL A 12 6.44 -11.22 -26.13
N LEU A 13 7.38 -10.49 -26.73
CA LEU A 13 8.45 -9.80 -26.03
C LEU A 13 7.86 -8.49 -25.47
N ILE A 14 7.64 -8.44 -24.16
CA ILE A 14 7.38 -7.18 -23.46
C ILE A 14 8.72 -6.45 -23.40
N ALA A 15 8.86 -5.40 -24.21
CA ALA A 15 10.06 -4.58 -24.23
C ALA A 15 10.23 -3.88 -22.87
N SER A 16 11.19 -4.36 -22.08
CA SER A 16 11.66 -3.67 -20.88
C SER A 16 12.73 -2.67 -21.30
N ALA A 17 12.36 -1.39 -21.43
CA ALA A 17 13.35 -0.32 -21.50
C ALA A 17 13.65 0.16 -20.08
N ILE A 18 14.81 -0.27 -19.56
CA ILE A 18 15.43 0.28 -18.36
C ILE A 18 16.13 1.57 -18.79
N ALA A 19 15.67 2.71 -18.29
CA ALA A 19 16.46 3.94 -18.23
C ALA A 19 16.48 4.40 -16.77
N ALA A 20 17.58 4.09 -16.08
CA ALA A 20 17.89 4.64 -14.78
C ALA A 20 18.35 6.10 -14.96
N GLY A 21 17.46 7.03 -14.63
CA GLY A 21 17.78 8.45 -14.47
C GLY A 21 17.05 8.94 -13.22
N PHE A 22 17.75 9.00 -12.10
CA PHE A 22 17.24 9.60 -10.86
C PHE A 22 17.15 11.11 -11.05
N LEU A 23 15.96 11.61 -11.41
CA LEU A 23 15.57 12.98 -11.11
C LEU A 23 14.91 12.95 -9.74
N ILE A 24 15.46 13.71 -8.78
CA ILE A 24 14.76 14.09 -7.56
C ILE A 24 13.66 15.05 -8.00
N MET A 25 12.55 14.50 -8.47
CA MET A 25 11.32 15.26 -8.65
C MET A 25 10.78 15.50 -7.24
N GLY A 26 10.71 16.78 -6.86
CA GLY A 26 10.00 17.18 -5.65
C GLY A 26 8.65 16.48 -5.61
N VAL A 27 8.24 16.05 -4.42
CA VAL A 27 6.92 15.48 -4.18
C VAL A 27 5.91 16.51 -4.65
N GLN A 28 5.43 16.38 -5.89
CA GLN A 28 4.26 17.10 -6.33
C GLN A 28 3.15 16.54 -5.46
N SER A 29 2.65 17.37 -4.54
CA SER A 29 1.40 17.12 -3.86
C SER A 29 0.42 16.66 -4.93
N ALA A 30 -0.11 15.44 -4.77
CA ALA A 30 -1.11 14.90 -5.67
C ALA A 30 -2.17 15.98 -5.87
N SER A 31 -2.29 16.50 -7.10
CA SER A 31 -3.31 17.49 -7.42
C SER A 31 -4.64 16.94 -6.92
N ALA A 32 -5.32 17.68 -6.05
CA ALA A 32 -6.68 17.36 -5.64
C ALA A 32 -7.45 16.98 -6.90
N GLN A 33 -7.93 15.73 -6.98
CA GLN A 33 -8.61 15.21 -8.17
C GLN A 33 -9.67 16.23 -8.59
N PRO A 34 -9.72 16.68 -9.85
CA PRO A 34 -10.53 17.85 -10.23
C PRO A 34 -12.05 17.61 -10.14
N PHE A 35 -12.47 16.38 -9.86
CA PHE A 35 -13.86 15.96 -9.89
C PHE A 35 -14.53 16.01 -8.53
N THR A 36 -15.60 16.78 -8.40
CA THR A 36 -16.32 16.98 -7.14
C THR A 36 -17.16 15.78 -6.71
N ASP A 37 -17.46 14.87 -7.64
CA ASP A 37 -18.26 13.66 -7.39
C ASP A 37 -17.39 12.43 -7.06
N VAL A 38 -16.07 12.57 -6.98
CA VAL A 38 -15.14 11.47 -6.67
C VAL A 38 -14.83 11.45 -5.18
N SER A 39 -15.46 10.53 -4.45
CA SER A 39 -15.13 10.29 -3.04
C SER A 39 -13.83 9.50 -2.88
N ALA A 40 -13.31 9.42 -1.65
CA ALA A 40 -12.10 8.66 -1.31
C ALA A 40 -12.13 7.20 -1.81
N LYS A 41 -13.32 6.57 -1.87
CA LYS A 41 -13.52 5.22 -2.40
C LYS A 41 -13.04 5.08 -3.86
N TYR A 42 -13.27 6.11 -4.68
CA TYR A 42 -12.99 6.08 -6.12
C TYR A 42 -11.70 6.82 -6.50
N ALA A 43 -11.19 7.68 -5.61
CA ALA A 43 -10.10 8.63 -5.90
C ALA A 43 -8.89 7.98 -6.59
N GLU A 44 -8.42 6.85 -6.07
CA GLU A 44 -7.24 6.18 -6.61
C GLU A 44 -7.48 5.57 -7.99
N ALA A 45 -8.61 4.87 -8.15
CA ALA A 45 -8.97 4.22 -9.40
C ALA A 45 -9.29 5.24 -10.51
N VAL A 46 -9.95 6.34 -10.15
CA VAL A 46 -10.25 7.45 -11.06
C VAL A 46 -8.98 8.19 -11.45
N GLY A 47 -8.08 8.45 -10.49
CA GLY A 47 -6.78 9.04 -10.77
C GLY A 47 -5.98 8.20 -11.76
N TYR A 48 -5.88 6.90 -11.51
CA TYR A 48 -5.22 5.95 -12.41
C TYR A 48 -5.83 5.96 -13.82
N LEU A 49 -7.16 5.91 -13.94
CA LEU A 49 -7.79 5.93 -15.26
C LEU A 49 -7.58 7.27 -15.97
N THR A 50 -7.56 8.38 -15.24
CA THR A 50 -7.30 9.72 -15.80
C THR A 50 -5.87 9.82 -16.34
N GLU A 51 -4.88 9.29 -15.61
CA GLU A 51 -3.49 9.14 -16.09
C GLU A 51 -3.42 8.29 -17.38
N ASN A 52 -4.37 7.36 -17.56
CA ASN A 52 -4.50 6.51 -18.75
C ASN A 52 -5.55 7.03 -19.76
N GLY A 53 -5.84 8.34 -19.74
CA GLY A 53 -6.64 9.02 -20.76
C GLY A 53 -8.14 9.04 -20.53
N ALA A 54 -8.63 8.64 -19.35
CA ALA A 54 -10.03 8.88 -18.99
C ALA A 54 -10.30 10.38 -18.79
N GLN A 55 -11.44 10.82 -19.32
CA GLN A 55 -11.93 12.19 -19.18
C GLN A 55 -13.19 12.22 -18.32
N GLY A 56 -13.45 13.32 -17.62
CA GLY A 56 -14.72 13.53 -16.94
C GLY A 56 -15.91 13.57 -17.90
N LEU A 57 -17.13 13.37 -17.39
CA LEU A 57 -18.34 13.69 -18.16
C LEU A 57 -18.49 15.21 -18.34
N THR A 58 -17.98 15.98 -17.38
CA THR A 58 -17.79 17.43 -17.46
C THR A 58 -16.41 17.80 -16.92
N GLU A 59 -16.04 19.07 -16.96
CA GLU A 59 -14.82 19.58 -16.32
C GLU A 59 -14.77 19.30 -14.81
N ARG A 60 -15.94 19.21 -14.15
CA ARG A 60 -16.05 19.07 -12.68
C ARG A 60 -16.58 17.72 -12.22
N THR A 61 -17.06 16.88 -13.13
CA THR A 61 -17.67 15.59 -12.76
C THR A 61 -17.09 14.44 -13.57
N PHE A 62 -16.68 13.38 -12.86
CA PHE A 62 -16.25 12.14 -13.49
C PHE A 62 -17.47 11.30 -13.91
N GLY A 63 -18.59 11.41 -13.21
CA GLY A 63 -19.80 10.62 -13.42
C GLY A 63 -19.74 9.27 -12.72
N VAL A 64 -19.20 9.20 -11.49
CA VAL A 64 -18.98 7.90 -10.80
C VAL A 64 -20.25 7.08 -10.60
N ASN A 65 -21.41 7.74 -10.55
CA ASN A 65 -22.73 7.13 -10.36
C ASN A 65 -23.46 6.80 -11.66
N GLU A 66 -22.94 7.27 -12.80
CA GLU A 66 -23.53 7.05 -14.12
C GLU A 66 -23.11 5.70 -14.69
N GLU A 67 -23.95 5.09 -15.51
CA GLU A 67 -23.58 3.88 -16.26
C GLU A 67 -22.54 4.21 -17.34
N ILE A 68 -21.58 3.31 -17.55
CA ILE A 68 -20.58 3.48 -18.60
C ILE A 68 -20.99 2.77 -19.89
N LYS A 69 -20.94 3.50 -21.01
CA LYS A 69 -21.15 2.93 -22.35
C LYS A 69 -20.06 1.92 -22.69
N ARG A 70 -20.43 0.87 -23.41
CA ARG A 70 -19.54 -0.21 -23.84
C ARG A 70 -18.39 0.29 -24.70
N VAL A 71 -18.62 1.31 -25.53
CA VAL A 71 -17.55 1.94 -26.33
C VAL A 71 -16.55 2.71 -25.49
N ASP A 72 -17.00 3.39 -24.44
CA ASP A 72 -16.10 4.15 -23.56
C ASP A 72 -15.30 3.22 -22.66
N ALA A 73 -15.94 2.15 -22.16
CA ALA A 73 -15.23 1.06 -21.49
C ALA A 73 -14.14 0.45 -22.38
N ALA A 74 -14.40 0.28 -23.68
CA ALA A 74 -13.43 -0.29 -24.61
C ALA A 74 -12.19 0.58 -24.76
N VAL A 75 -12.36 1.89 -24.93
CA VAL A 75 -11.24 2.85 -24.99
C VAL A 75 -10.41 2.78 -23.72
N LEU A 76 -11.05 2.85 -22.55
CA LEU A 76 -10.34 2.87 -21.27
C LEU A 76 -9.58 1.56 -20.99
N ILE A 77 -10.17 0.41 -21.32
CA ILE A 77 -9.48 -0.88 -21.17
C ILE A 77 -8.32 -1.01 -22.16
N ALA A 78 -8.49 -0.58 -23.42
CA ALA A 78 -7.40 -0.60 -24.39
C ALA A 78 -6.20 0.27 -23.96
N ASN A 79 -6.47 1.47 -23.42
CA ASN A 79 -5.44 2.36 -22.88
C ASN A 79 -4.75 1.74 -21.66
N THR A 80 -5.54 1.19 -20.72
CA THR A 80 -5.02 0.54 -19.51
C THR A 80 -4.10 -0.64 -19.85
N LEU A 81 -4.43 -1.38 -20.92
CA LEU A 81 -3.62 -2.49 -21.44
C LEU A 81 -2.49 -2.03 -22.37
N GLN A 82 -2.40 -0.73 -22.66
CA GLN A 82 -1.43 -0.13 -23.59
C GLN A 82 -1.38 -0.84 -24.95
N LEU A 83 -2.56 -1.17 -25.51
CA LEU A 83 -2.65 -1.86 -26.79
C LEU A 83 -2.25 -0.93 -27.95
N ASP A 84 -1.61 -1.48 -28.99
CA ASP A 84 -1.44 -0.79 -30.27
C ASP A 84 -2.80 -0.67 -30.97
N THR A 85 -3.41 0.51 -30.87
CA THR A 85 -4.70 0.84 -31.46
C THR A 85 -4.61 1.31 -32.91
N ASP A 86 -3.42 1.67 -33.37
CA ASP A 86 -3.21 2.27 -34.70
C ASP A 86 -3.11 1.21 -35.79
N LYS A 87 -2.58 0.04 -35.44
CA LYS A 87 -2.33 -1.06 -36.40
C LYS A 87 -3.27 -2.24 -36.25
N ALA A 88 -4.30 -2.12 -35.41
CA ALA A 88 -5.22 -3.21 -35.18
C ALA A 88 -6.13 -3.46 -36.41
N PRO A 89 -6.33 -4.72 -36.81
CA PRO A 89 -7.20 -5.05 -37.93
C PRO A 89 -8.65 -4.66 -37.63
N GLU A 90 -9.39 -4.28 -38.66
CA GLU A 90 -10.79 -3.88 -38.51
C GLU A 90 -11.64 -4.97 -37.85
N SER A 91 -12.43 -4.56 -36.86
CA SER A 91 -13.31 -5.48 -36.13
C SER A 91 -14.53 -5.93 -36.93
N GLY A 92 -14.86 -5.22 -38.02
CA GLY A 92 -16.06 -5.43 -38.83
C GLY A 92 -17.36 -4.88 -38.21
N PHE A 93 -17.26 -4.12 -37.10
CA PHE A 93 -18.44 -3.53 -36.46
C PHE A 93 -18.80 -2.19 -37.11
N THR A 94 -20.06 -2.00 -37.47
CA THR A 94 -20.53 -0.81 -38.20
C THR A 94 -20.98 0.33 -37.29
N ASP A 95 -21.21 0.05 -36.01
CA ASP A 95 -21.74 1.00 -35.01
C ASP A 95 -20.65 1.57 -34.09
N VAL A 96 -19.36 1.44 -34.44
CA VAL A 96 -18.24 1.98 -33.65
C VAL A 96 -17.83 3.36 -34.17
N PRO A 97 -17.91 4.42 -33.35
CA PRO A 97 -17.52 5.76 -33.76
C PRO A 97 -16.00 5.86 -33.98
N LYS A 98 -15.57 6.72 -34.91
CA LYS A 98 -14.17 6.88 -35.32
C LYS A 98 -13.18 6.99 -34.15
N ARG A 99 -13.52 7.76 -33.10
CA ARG A 99 -12.68 7.95 -31.90
C ARG A 99 -12.34 6.66 -31.14
N ALA A 100 -13.11 5.59 -31.34
CA ALA A 100 -12.99 4.33 -30.59
C ALA A 100 -12.68 3.13 -31.50
N GLN A 101 -12.61 3.33 -32.82
CA GLN A 101 -12.36 2.25 -33.79
C GLN A 101 -11.07 1.50 -33.47
N GLY A 102 -9.95 2.21 -33.28
CA GLY A 102 -8.66 1.59 -32.95
C GLY A 102 -8.69 0.75 -31.68
N ALA A 103 -9.32 1.26 -30.61
CA ALA A 103 -9.45 0.54 -29.34
C ALA A 103 -10.31 -0.73 -29.48
N VAL A 104 -11.47 -0.64 -30.14
CA VAL A 104 -12.36 -1.79 -30.35
C VAL A 104 -11.71 -2.83 -31.27
N ASN A 105 -11.04 -2.40 -32.34
CA ASN A 105 -10.26 -3.25 -33.23
C ASN A 105 -9.19 -4.02 -32.45
N ALA A 106 -8.38 -3.33 -31.63
CA ALA A 106 -7.32 -3.95 -30.85
C ALA A 106 -7.88 -4.98 -29.85
N LEU A 107 -8.91 -4.62 -29.08
CA LEU A 107 -9.54 -5.53 -28.13
C LEU A 107 -10.16 -6.75 -28.82
N LYS A 108 -10.76 -6.58 -29.99
CA LYS A 108 -11.34 -7.70 -30.76
C LYS A 108 -10.25 -8.61 -31.31
N ALA A 109 -9.17 -8.04 -31.85
CA ALA A 109 -8.02 -8.77 -32.39
C ALA A 109 -7.31 -9.60 -31.30
N GLN A 110 -7.24 -9.08 -30.07
CA GLN A 110 -6.69 -9.80 -28.91
C GLN A 110 -7.69 -10.79 -28.28
N GLY A 111 -8.90 -10.92 -28.82
CA GLY A 111 -9.94 -11.82 -28.29
C GLY A 111 -10.55 -11.38 -26.95
N ILE A 112 -10.25 -10.17 -26.49
CA ILE A 112 -10.72 -9.61 -25.21
C ILE A 112 -12.22 -9.32 -25.29
N THR A 113 -12.69 -8.84 -26.45
CA THR A 113 -14.11 -8.51 -26.66
C THR A 113 -14.72 -9.20 -27.89
N SER A 114 -16.05 -9.24 -27.90
CA SER A 114 -16.88 -9.59 -29.03
C SER A 114 -18.01 -8.57 -29.17
N GLY A 115 -18.60 -8.48 -30.37
CA GLY A 115 -19.81 -7.71 -30.59
C GLY A 115 -21.03 -8.34 -29.93
N LYS A 116 -22.13 -7.59 -29.87
CA LYS A 116 -23.47 -8.10 -29.54
C LYS A 116 -24.01 -8.95 -30.69
N THR A 117 -23.64 -8.63 -31.92
CA THR A 117 -23.83 -9.46 -33.11
C THR A 117 -22.52 -9.54 -33.90
N ASN A 118 -22.54 -10.19 -35.07
CA ASN A 118 -21.37 -10.23 -35.95
C ASN A 118 -20.97 -8.84 -36.49
N THR A 119 -21.92 -7.91 -36.61
CA THR A 119 -21.72 -6.58 -37.22
C THR A 119 -21.97 -5.41 -36.28
N SER A 120 -22.51 -5.65 -35.08
CA SER A 120 -22.74 -4.60 -34.07
C SER A 120 -21.97 -4.88 -32.79
N PHE A 121 -21.22 -3.88 -32.34
CA PHE A 121 -20.52 -3.84 -31.07
C PHE A 121 -21.45 -3.55 -29.89
N GLY A 122 -22.54 -2.81 -30.14
CA GLY A 122 -23.42 -2.25 -29.12
C GLY A 122 -22.79 -1.01 -28.47
N SER A 123 -22.19 -0.12 -29.28
CA SER A 123 -21.38 1.00 -28.78
C SER A 123 -22.13 1.93 -27.82
N ALA A 124 -23.41 2.19 -28.10
CA ALA A 124 -24.25 3.08 -27.31
C ALA A 124 -24.83 2.42 -26.05
N ASN A 125 -24.81 1.09 -25.97
CA ASN A 125 -25.33 0.34 -24.82
C ASN A 125 -24.40 0.50 -23.62
N SER A 126 -24.96 0.51 -22.41
CA SER A 126 -24.20 0.31 -21.19
C SER A 126 -23.57 -1.08 -21.18
N ILE A 127 -22.31 -1.19 -20.74
CA ILE A 127 -21.67 -2.49 -20.54
C ILE A 127 -22.20 -3.13 -19.25
N THR A 128 -22.50 -4.42 -19.29
CA THR A 128 -22.89 -5.14 -18.07
C THR A 128 -21.66 -5.52 -17.25
N ARG A 129 -21.84 -5.71 -15.94
CA ARG A 129 -20.77 -6.15 -15.04
C ARG A 129 -20.17 -7.51 -15.46
N GLY A 130 -20.99 -8.43 -15.95
CA GLY A 130 -20.53 -9.73 -16.48
C GLY A 130 -19.69 -9.59 -17.75
N GLU A 131 -20.09 -8.70 -18.66
CA GLU A 131 -19.31 -8.43 -19.88
C GLU A 131 -17.95 -7.81 -19.56
N LEU A 132 -17.93 -6.85 -18.62
CA LEU A 132 -16.68 -6.29 -18.13
C LEU A 132 -15.79 -7.36 -17.47
N ALA A 133 -16.37 -8.27 -16.68
CA ALA A 133 -15.59 -9.35 -16.06
C ALA A 133 -14.85 -10.20 -17.10
N ILE A 134 -15.50 -10.53 -18.22
CA ILE A 134 -14.85 -11.25 -19.33
C ILE A 134 -13.70 -10.43 -19.91
N TRP A 135 -13.91 -9.12 -20.14
CA TRP A 135 -12.86 -8.26 -20.69
C TRP A 135 -11.66 -8.15 -19.75
N LEU A 136 -11.90 -7.96 -18.46
CA LEU A 136 -10.84 -7.89 -17.45
C LEU A 136 -10.09 -9.23 -17.33
N GLN A 137 -10.82 -10.35 -17.25
CA GLN A 137 -10.19 -11.67 -17.18
C GLN A 137 -9.28 -11.93 -18.38
N ARG A 138 -9.75 -11.66 -19.61
CA ARG A 138 -8.98 -11.91 -20.82
C ARG A 138 -7.84 -10.91 -21.00
N GLY A 139 -8.11 -9.62 -20.82
CA GLY A 139 -7.13 -8.55 -21.01
C GLY A 139 -5.94 -8.68 -20.08
N PHE A 140 -6.21 -8.97 -18.80
CA PHE A 140 -5.19 -9.13 -17.77
C PHE A 140 -4.76 -10.59 -17.55
N GLN A 141 -5.25 -11.51 -18.39
CA GLN A 141 -4.93 -12.95 -18.33
C GLN A 141 -5.10 -13.56 -16.94
N LEU A 142 -6.17 -13.16 -16.24
CA LEU A 142 -6.43 -13.57 -14.88
C LEU A 142 -6.92 -15.02 -14.86
N THR A 143 -6.48 -15.75 -13.84
CA THR A 143 -6.88 -17.14 -13.57
C THR A 143 -7.45 -17.26 -12.18
N GLY A 144 -8.40 -18.17 -11.98
CA GLY A 144 -8.93 -18.51 -10.66
C GLY A 144 -9.57 -19.88 -10.64
N LYS A 145 -9.67 -20.47 -9.45
CA LYS A 145 -10.42 -21.71 -9.24
C LYS A 145 -11.91 -21.40 -9.33
N GLU A 146 -12.69 -22.32 -9.90
CA GLU A 146 -14.13 -22.13 -9.98
C GLU A 146 -14.74 -21.89 -8.60
N SER A 147 -15.59 -20.87 -8.53
CA SER A 147 -16.41 -20.58 -7.36
C SER A 147 -17.90 -20.65 -7.74
N GLU A 148 -18.71 -21.20 -6.83
CA GLU A 148 -20.16 -21.36 -7.02
C GLU A 148 -20.97 -20.47 -6.07
N GLN A 149 -20.34 -19.43 -5.51
CA GLN A 149 -20.97 -18.61 -4.47
C GLN A 149 -22.13 -17.71 -4.95
N PHE A 150 -22.26 -17.47 -6.26
CA PHE A 150 -23.25 -16.55 -6.83
C PHE A 150 -24.33 -17.27 -7.62
N THR A 151 -25.58 -16.91 -7.37
CA THR A 151 -26.74 -17.53 -8.01
C THR A 151 -27.07 -16.95 -9.39
N ASP A 152 -26.56 -15.76 -9.71
CA ASP A 152 -26.82 -15.01 -10.94
C ASP A 152 -25.67 -15.09 -11.97
N VAL A 153 -24.75 -16.04 -11.82
CA VAL A 153 -23.61 -16.25 -12.72
C VAL A 153 -23.89 -17.47 -13.60
N SER A 154 -24.25 -17.22 -14.86
CA SER A 154 -24.42 -18.31 -15.84
C SER A 154 -23.06 -18.88 -16.29
N PRO A 155 -23.02 -20.09 -16.90
CA PRO A 155 -21.78 -20.73 -17.34
C PRO A 155 -20.88 -19.84 -18.21
N ARG A 156 -21.48 -18.95 -19.01
CA ARG A 156 -20.76 -17.97 -19.85
C ARG A 156 -19.80 -17.08 -19.06
N TYR A 157 -20.15 -16.73 -17.83
CA TYR A 157 -19.40 -15.78 -17.00
C TYR A 157 -18.60 -16.46 -15.89
N LYS A 158 -18.82 -17.76 -15.64
CA LYS A 158 -18.27 -18.48 -14.47
C LYS A 158 -16.75 -18.37 -14.37
N THR A 159 -16.03 -18.62 -15.47
CA THR A 159 -14.56 -18.51 -15.51
C THR A 159 -14.08 -17.09 -15.21
N ALA A 160 -14.71 -16.09 -15.81
CA ALA A 160 -14.33 -14.69 -15.64
C ALA A 160 -14.57 -14.20 -14.21
N VAL A 161 -15.76 -14.50 -13.66
CA VAL A 161 -16.12 -14.13 -12.29
C VAL A 161 -15.19 -14.83 -11.29
N SER A 162 -14.94 -16.13 -11.48
CA SER A 162 -14.03 -16.90 -10.62
C SER A 162 -12.61 -16.34 -10.60
N ALA A 163 -12.08 -15.95 -11.78
CA ALA A 163 -10.78 -15.29 -11.86
C ALA A 163 -10.75 -13.96 -11.09
N LEU A 164 -11.79 -13.14 -11.22
CA LEU A 164 -11.87 -11.87 -10.50
C LEU A 164 -11.98 -12.06 -8.98
N LEU A 165 -12.67 -13.10 -8.52
CA LEU A 165 -12.77 -13.47 -7.09
C LEU A 165 -11.43 -13.92 -6.52
N GLU A 166 -10.77 -14.87 -7.19
CA GLU A 166 -9.48 -15.43 -6.73
C GLU A 166 -8.41 -14.35 -6.60
N ASN A 167 -8.41 -13.40 -7.54
CA ASN A 167 -7.49 -12.26 -7.56
C ASN A 167 -7.94 -11.09 -6.66
N ARG A 168 -9.00 -11.29 -5.86
CA ARG A 168 -9.57 -10.31 -4.90
C ARG A 168 -10.04 -9.00 -5.55
N ILE A 169 -10.32 -9.00 -6.85
CA ILE A 169 -10.73 -7.80 -7.59
C ILE A 169 -12.12 -7.32 -7.16
N THR A 170 -13.00 -8.24 -6.76
CA THR A 170 -14.40 -7.97 -6.38
C THR A 170 -14.90 -9.04 -5.42
N ASN A 171 -15.89 -8.72 -4.59
CA ASN A 171 -16.64 -9.68 -3.76
C ASN A 171 -18.08 -9.90 -4.26
N GLY A 172 -18.43 -9.34 -5.42
CA GLY A 172 -19.81 -9.26 -5.90
C GLY A 172 -20.50 -7.98 -5.45
N ILE A 173 -21.80 -7.88 -5.69
CA ILE A 173 -22.64 -6.78 -5.18
C ILE A 173 -23.34 -7.17 -3.86
N SER A 174 -23.39 -8.47 -3.55
CA SER A 174 -23.80 -9.04 -2.27
C SER A 174 -23.14 -10.40 -2.08
N ASN A 175 -23.36 -11.05 -0.94
CA ASN A 175 -22.82 -12.38 -0.64
C ASN A 175 -23.27 -13.47 -1.63
N HIS A 176 -24.39 -13.26 -2.34
CA HIS A 176 -24.99 -14.26 -3.23
C HIS A 176 -25.22 -13.76 -4.66
N GLN A 177 -24.88 -12.50 -4.97
CA GLN A 177 -25.06 -11.92 -6.29
C GLN A 177 -23.79 -11.24 -6.79
N PHE A 178 -23.42 -11.56 -8.02
CA PHE A 178 -22.38 -10.85 -8.76
C PHE A 178 -22.92 -9.58 -9.41
N GLY A 179 -24.19 -9.57 -9.84
CA GLY A 179 -24.81 -8.51 -10.64
C GLY A 179 -24.53 -8.68 -12.13
N THR A 180 -24.46 -9.91 -12.64
CA THR A 180 -23.92 -10.25 -13.98
C THR A 180 -24.56 -9.45 -15.12
N ASN A 181 -25.88 -9.26 -15.08
CA ASN A 181 -26.64 -8.57 -16.12
C ASN A 181 -26.82 -7.07 -15.85
N ASN A 182 -26.39 -6.57 -14.69
CA ASN A 182 -26.57 -5.18 -14.33
C ASN A 182 -25.60 -4.31 -15.16
N PRO A 183 -26.08 -3.22 -15.77
CA PRO A 183 -25.20 -2.16 -16.23
C PRO A 183 -24.26 -1.70 -15.10
N ILE A 184 -22.98 -1.55 -15.41
CA ILE A 184 -22.01 -1.14 -14.40
C ILE A 184 -21.88 0.38 -14.35
N LYS A 185 -21.87 0.92 -13.13
CA LYS A 185 -21.55 2.33 -12.88
C LYS A 185 -20.07 2.61 -13.16
N ARG A 186 -19.78 3.83 -13.64
CA ARG A 186 -18.44 4.26 -14.05
C ARG A 186 -17.43 4.21 -12.90
N GLY A 187 -17.85 4.52 -11.68
CA GLY A 187 -17.01 4.41 -10.48
C GLY A 187 -16.60 2.96 -10.19
N ASP A 188 -17.55 2.03 -10.24
CA ASP A 188 -17.27 0.61 -10.03
C ASP A 188 -16.46 0.01 -11.19
N PHE A 189 -16.72 0.41 -12.44
CA PHE A 189 -15.85 0.09 -13.58
C PHE A 189 -14.41 0.49 -13.29
N SER A 190 -14.21 1.72 -12.79
CA SER A 190 -12.88 2.25 -12.48
C SER A 190 -12.16 1.39 -11.45
N ILE A 191 -12.84 1.04 -10.37
CA ILE A 191 -12.29 0.16 -9.32
C ILE A 191 -11.90 -1.20 -9.90
N LEU A 192 -12.77 -1.85 -10.67
CA LEU A 192 -12.49 -3.19 -11.20
C LEU A 192 -11.34 -3.16 -12.23
N ALA A 193 -11.30 -2.16 -13.11
CA ALA A 193 -10.22 -1.98 -14.09
C ALA A 193 -8.87 -1.75 -13.39
N TYR A 194 -8.84 -0.81 -12.44
CA TYR A 194 -7.65 -0.51 -11.65
C TYR A 194 -7.14 -1.73 -10.88
N LYS A 195 -8.03 -2.41 -10.14
CA LYS A 195 -7.67 -3.62 -9.40
C LYS A 195 -7.19 -4.75 -10.31
N SER A 196 -7.74 -4.90 -11.51
CA SER A 196 -7.29 -5.92 -12.45
C SER A 196 -5.90 -5.63 -12.99
N PHE A 197 -5.60 -4.35 -13.28
CA PHE A 197 -4.24 -3.91 -13.60
C PHE A 197 -3.27 -4.23 -12.47
N ILE A 198 -3.60 -3.86 -11.23
CA ILE A 198 -2.77 -4.18 -10.07
C ILE A 198 -2.55 -5.68 -9.95
N ALA A 199 -3.61 -6.50 -9.98
CA ALA A 199 -3.48 -7.94 -9.90
C ALA A 199 -2.55 -8.51 -10.99
N ASN A 200 -2.58 -7.97 -12.21
CA ASN A 200 -1.67 -8.38 -13.28
C ASN A 200 -0.22 -7.98 -13.01
N GLN A 201 0.04 -6.74 -12.61
CA GLN A 201 1.40 -6.26 -12.27
C GLN A 201 2.03 -7.08 -11.14
N TYR A 202 1.18 -7.58 -10.24
CA TYR A 202 1.56 -8.35 -9.07
C TYR A 202 1.51 -9.87 -9.31
N SER A 203 1.02 -10.35 -10.45
CA SER A 203 0.75 -11.78 -10.72
C SER A 203 1.98 -12.71 -10.62
N LYS A 204 3.19 -12.16 -10.79
CA LYS A 204 4.47 -12.87 -10.63
C LYS A 204 5.19 -12.50 -9.34
N ALA A 205 4.65 -11.55 -8.60
CA ALA A 205 5.23 -11.09 -7.37
C ALA A 205 4.75 -11.95 -6.20
N GLN A 206 5.58 -12.04 -5.16
CA GLN A 206 5.28 -12.86 -3.99
C GLN A 206 5.84 -12.19 -2.74
N PRO A 207 5.02 -11.88 -1.72
CA PRO A 207 5.52 -11.37 -0.46
C PRO A 207 6.43 -12.43 0.19
N LEU A 208 7.65 -12.02 0.55
CA LEU A 208 8.67 -12.90 1.12
C LEU A 208 8.86 -12.64 2.61
N GLU A 209 9.05 -11.37 2.97
CA GLU A 209 9.42 -10.99 4.32
C GLU A 209 8.73 -9.69 4.71
N LEU A 210 8.51 -9.55 6.01
CA LEU A 210 7.91 -8.38 6.62
C LEU A 210 8.73 -8.04 7.86
N LYS A 211 9.23 -6.81 7.94
CA LYS A 211 10.08 -6.38 9.05
C LYS A 211 9.66 -5.01 9.55
N SER A 212 9.36 -4.89 10.84
CA SER A 212 9.28 -3.58 11.50
C SER A 212 10.69 -3.01 11.63
N ILE A 213 10.87 -1.77 11.19
CA ILE A 213 12.13 -1.04 11.24
C ILE A 213 12.15 -0.13 12.47
N ASN A 214 11.03 0.54 12.73
CA ASN A 214 10.79 1.37 13.90
C ASN A 214 9.27 1.51 14.11
N GLY A 215 8.85 2.32 15.09
CA GLY A 215 7.44 2.47 15.49
C GLY A 215 6.47 2.93 14.40
N THR A 216 6.94 3.45 13.27
CA THR A 216 6.09 3.92 12.15
C THR A 216 6.56 3.40 10.79
N THR A 217 7.62 2.59 10.73
CA THR A 217 8.21 2.15 9.46
C THR A 217 8.25 0.64 9.38
N VAL A 218 7.76 0.10 8.27
CA VAL A 218 7.76 -1.33 7.97
C VAL A 218 8.34 -1.55 6.58
N HIS A 219 9.22 -2.54 6.43
CA HIS A 219 9.70 -2.99 5.13
C HIS A 219 9.00 -4.28 4.72
N VAL A 220 8.47 -4.29 3.50
CA VAL A 220 7.89 -5.48 2.85
C VAL A 220 8.82 -5.89 1.72
N LYS A 221 9.40 -7.08 1.84
CA LYS A 221 10.20 -7.68 0.79
C LYS A 221 9.31 -8.53 -0.10
N ILE A 222 9.37 -8.30 -1.40
CA ILE A 222 8.53 -8.95 -2.40
C ILE A 222 9.43 -9.52 -3.48
N LYS A 223 9.30 -10.81 -3.78
CA LYS A 223 9.95 -11.43 -4.94
C LYS A 223 9.35 -10.84 -6.22
N GLY A 224 10.19 -10.53 -7.20
CA GLY A 224 9.76 -9.93 -8.46
C GLY A 224 9.76 -8.41 -8.43
N LYS A 225 9.67 -7.81 -9.62
CA LYS A 225 9.63 -6.36 -9.81
C LYS A 225 8.21 -5.84 -9.64
N LEU A 226 8.06 -4.71 -8.95
CA LEU A 226 6.82 -3.95 -8.93
C LEU A 226 7.01 -2.64 -9.69
N THR A 227 6.00 -2.25 -10.47
CA THR A 227 5.99 -0.94 -11.15
C THR A 227 5.26 0.12 -10.34
N ILE A 228 4.51 -0.29 -9.32
CA ILE A 228 3.65 0.56 -8.52
C ILE A 228 3.65 0.04 -7.08
N ALA A 229 3.64 0.96 -6.12
CA ALA A 229 3.35 0.67 -4.72
C ALA A 229 2.46 1.81 -4.22
N ARG A 230 1.32 1.47 -3.62
CA ARG A 230 0.38 2.45 -3.07
C ARG A 230 -0.10 1.97 -1.70
N PRO A 231 -0.35 2.90 -0.75
CA PRO A 231 -0.73 2.54 0.62
C PRO A 231 -1.92 1.59 0.70
N SER A 232 -2.95 1.81 -0.11
CA SER A 232 -4.18 1.02 -0.16
C SER A 232 -3.97 -0.46 -0.52
N LEU A 233 -2.83 -0.80 -1.11
CA LEU A 233 -2.46 -2.16 -1.48
C LEU A 233 -1.93 -2.96 -0.28
N PHE A 234 -1.57 -2.30 0.83
CA PHE A 234 -1.01 -2.94 2.02
C PHE A 234 -1.98 -2.75 3.19
N GLN A 235 -2.64 -3.84 3.59
CA GLN A 235 -3.61 -3.82 4.68
C GLN A 235 -3.11 -4.63 5.86
N PHE A 236 -3.09 -4.02 7.04
CA PHE A 236 -2.73 -4.70 8.27
C PHE A 236 -3.96 -5.00 9.13
N THR A 237 -3.94 -6.11 9.85
CA THR A 237 -4.83 -6.32 11.01
C THR A 237 -4.47 -5.36 12.15
N GLY A 238 -5.25 -5.33 13.23
CA GLY A 238 -4.91 -4.56 14.43
C GLY A 238 -5.02 -3.02 14.27
N GLY A 239 -5.60 -2.55 13.17
CA GLY A 239 -5.82 -1.11 12.91
C GLY A 239 -4.54 -0.32 12.60
N LEU A 240 -3.51 -0.99 12.07
CA LEU A 240 -2.29 -0.30 11.61
C LEU A 240 -2.53 0.27 10.20
N ASP A 241 -2.70 1.59 10.14
CA ASP A 241 -2.97 2.31 8.90
C ASP A 241 -1.68 2.52 8.12
N VAL A 242 -1.69 2.27 6.81
CA VAL A 242 -0.58 2.61 5.91
C VAL A 242 -0.84 3.99 5.32
N LYS A 243 0.06 4.93 5.59
CA LYS A 243 -0.01 6.32 5.13
C LYS A 243 0.72 6.51 3.80
N GLU A 244 1.89 5.90 3.67
CA GLU A 244 2.74 6.00 2.49
C GLU A 244 3.31 4.64 2.12
N ALA A 245 3.58 4.42 0.84
CA ALA A 245 4.23 3.24 0.33
C ALA A 245 5.22 3.64 -0.76
N ARG A 246 6.49 3.28 -0.61
CA ARG A 246 7.56 3.66 -1.53
C ARG A 246 8.41 2.46 -1.89
N ILE A 247 8.64 2.25 -3.18
CA ILE A 247 9.63 1.28 -3.65
C ILE A 247 11.03 1.86 -3.43
N ILE A 248 11.83 1.23 -2.57
CA ILE A 248 13.19 1.67 -2.24
C ILE A 248 14.27 0.79 -2.88
N ALA A 249 13.91 -0.42 -3.33
CA ALA A 249 14.75 -1.27 -4.17
C ALA A 249 13.84 -2.05 -5.14
N ASN A 250 14.26 -2.24 -6.40
CA ASN A 250 13.45 -2.88 -7.44
C ASN A 250 14.32 -3.68 -8.42
N SER A 251 14.84 -4.81 -7.96
CA SER A 251 15.75 -5.68 -8.71
C SER A 251 15.07 -7.00 -9.07
N GLU A 252 15.66 -8.15 -8.76
CA GLU A 252 14.91 -9.42 -8.75
C GLU A 252 13.96 -9.53 -7.56
N GLU A 253 14.25 -8.77 -6.50
CA GLU A 253 13.40 -8.55 -5.35
C GLU A 253 13.12 -7.05 -5.21
N THR A 254 11.89 -6.73 -4.84
CA THR A 254 11.41 -5.39 -4.52
C THR A 254 11.35 -5.22 -3.01
N ILE A 255 11.86 -4.10 -2.50
CA ILE A 255 11.62 -3.68 -1.11
C ILE A 255 10.70 -2.47 -1.15
N VAL A 256 9.55 -2.60 -0.49
CA VAL A 256 8.60 -1.51 -0.29
C VAL A 256 8.71 -1.03 1.15
N GLU A 257 9.06 0.23 1.32
CA GLU A 257 8.98 0.94 2.60
C GLU A 257 7.56 1.47 2.79
N LEU A 258 6.96 1.10 3.92
CA LEU A 258 5.65 1.55 4.33
C LEU A 258 5.80 2.48 5.54
N THR A 259 5.21 3.66 5.44
CA THR A 259 4.98 4.53 6.60
C THR A 259 3.60 4.22 7.16
N THR A 260 3.53 3.88 8.44
CA THR A 260 2.30 3.46 9.12
C THR A 260 1.87 4.44 10.22
N SER A 261 0.67 4.25 10.76
CA SER A 261 0.34 4.75 12.11
C SER A 261 1.27 4.11 13.16
N LEU A 262 1.26 4.65 14.38
CA LEU A 262 2.12 4.18 15.46
C LEU A 262 1.79 2.72 15.80
N GLN A 263 2.80 1.86 15.77
CA GLN A 263 2.70 0.45 16.13
C GLN A 263 2.57 0.33 17.66
N LYS A 264 1.54 -0.38 18.12
CA LYS A 264 1.28 -0.64 19.53
C LYS A 264 2.22 -1.73 20.04
N PRO A 265 2.83 -1.58 21.23
CA PRO A 265 3.67 -2.63 21.83
C PRO A 265 2.92 -3.94 22.07
N GLY A 266 3.58 -5.08 21.87
CA GLY A 266 3.03 -6.43 22.05
C GLY A 266 1.98 -6.86 21.03
N GLU A 267 1.60 -5.97 20.10
CA GLU A 267 0.58 -6.23 19.10
C GLU A 267 1.17 -7.01 17.92
N THR A 268 0.39 -7.96 17.41
CA THR A 268 0.74 -8.70 16.19
C THR A 268 0.01 -8.15 14.99
N TYR A 269 0.78 -7.64 14.02
CA TYR A 269 0.28 -7.08 12.78
C TYR A 269 0.45 -8.08 11.64
N LYS A 270 -0.65 -8.48 11.02
CA LYS A 270 -0.66 -9.38 9.86
C LYS A 270 -0.89 -8.57 8.60
N LEU A 271 -0.02 -8.73 7.61
CA LEU A 271 -0.09 -8.04 6.33
C LEU A 271 -0.87 -8.87 5.29
N THR A 272 -1.86 -8.23 4.71
CA THR A 272 -2.47 -8.63 3.44
C THR A 272 -2.06 -7.64 2.35
N VAL A 273 -1.41 -8.13 1.29
CA VAL A 273 -1.11 -7.33 0.11
C VAL A 273 -2.15 -7.62 -0.97
N PHE A 274 -2.81 -6.58 -1.46
CA PHE A 274 -3.79 -6.71 -2.54
C PHE A 274 -3.15 -7.27 -3.81
N GLY A 275 -3.84 -8.20 -4.49
CA GLY A 275 -3.34 -8.84 -5.71
C GLY A 275 -2.23 -9.88 -5.48
N LEU A 276 -1.82 -10.12 -4.24
CA LEU A 276 -0.82 -11.13 -3.89
C LEU A 276 -1.40 -12.20 -2.96
N LEU A 277 -1.16 -13.46 -3.31
CA LEU A 277 -1.36 -14.58 -2.39
C LEU A 277 -0.04 -14.88 -1.68
N PRO A 278 -0.02 -14.99 -0.34
CA PRO A 278 1.19 -15.38 0.38
C PRO A 278 1.61 -16.81 0.01
N VAL A 279 2.92 -17.02 -0.17
CA VAL A 279 3.48 -18.30 -0.65
C VAL A 279 3.57 -19.35 0.46
N LYS A 280 3.84 -18.90 1.70
CA LYS A 280 3.91 -19.72 2.91
C LYS A 280 3.61 -18.86 4.14
N GLY A 281 2.59 -19.25 4.91
CA GLY A 281 2.24 -18.61 6.17
C GLY A 281 1.69 -17.19 6.01
N GLU A 282 1.02 -16.69 7.05
CA GLU A 282 0.65 -15.27 7.13
C GLU A 282 1.92 -14.45 7.39
N LEU A 283 2.14 -13.38 6.61
CA LEU A 283 3.20 -12.43 6.92
C LEU A 283 2.78 -11.59 8.11
N SER A 284 3.48 -11.72 9.22
CA SER A 284 3.23 -10.92 10.41
C SER A 284 4.51 -10.52 11.13
N PHE A 285 4.46 -9.42 11.85
CA PHE A 285 5.44 -9.11 12.88
C PHE A 285 4.70 -8.81 14.18
N THR A 286 5.35 -9.10 15.30
CA THR A 286 4.90 -8.72 16.62
C THR A 286 5.85 -7.66 17.13
N THR A 287 5.33 -6.49 17.49
CA THR A 287 6.16 -5.53 18.20
C THR A 287 6.56 -6.13 19.54
N PRO A 288 7.76 -5.82 20.05
CA PRO A 288 8.12 -6.23 21.40
C PRO A 288 7.00 -5.77 22.36
N PRO A 289 6.50 -6.66 23.24
CA PRO A 289 5.68 -6.19 24.36
C PRO A 289 6.47 -5.13 25.11
N THR A 290 5.77 -4.18 25.74
CA THR A 290 6.40 -3.43 26.83
C THR A 290 6.93 -4.48 27.80
N THR A 291 8.24 -4.63 27.90
CA THR A 291 8.86 -5.56 28.85
C THR A 291 8.65 -5.01 30.25
N ASP A 292 7.46 -5.24 30.81
CA ASP A 292 7.24 -5.21 32.25
C ASP A 292 7.70 -6.55 32.81
N THR A 293 9.02 -6.79 32.78
CA THR A 293 9.74 -7.56 33.80
C THR A 293 11.24 -7.44 33.57
N PRO A 294 11.98 -6.73 34.44
CA PRO A 294 13.37 -7.06 34.66
C PRO A 294 13.39 -8.44 35.31
N THR A 295 13.73 -9.50 34.56
CA THR A 295 14.29 -10.68 35.20
C THR A 295 15.66 -10.28 35.73
N ASN A 296 15.67 -9.77 36.95
CA ASN A 296 16.89 -9.60 37.73
C ASN A 296 17.47 -10.99 38.00
N PRO A 297 18.70 -11.33 37.56
CA PRO A 297 19.37 -12.54 37.98
C PRO A 297 19.66 -12.41 39.48
N GLY A 298 18.86 -13.10 40.29
CA GLY A 298 19.04 -13.42 41.71
C GLY A 298 19.89 -12.48 42.58
N ASN A 299 19.22 -11.65 43.38
CA ASN A 299 19.69 -11.35 44.73
C ASN A 299 18.55 -11.69 45.71
N PRO A 300 18.73 -12.64 46.66
CA PRO A 300 17.65 -13.12 47.51
C PRO A 300 17.36 -12.12 48.63
N GLY A 301 16.17 -11.51 48.61
CA GLY A 301 15.64 -10.85 49.80
C GLY A 301 14.55 -9.81 49.55
N ILE A 302 13.39 -10.08 50.16
CA ILE A 302 12.26 -9.19 50.50
C ILE A 302 11.02 -9.29 49.57
N PRO A 303 9.89 -9.84 50.08
CA PRO A 303 8.61 -9.96 49.36
C PRO A 303 7.71 -8.72 49.54
N GLY A 304 7.07 -8.24 48.47
CA GLY A 304 6.07 -7.15 48.54
C GLY A 304 5.66 -6.49 47.22
N ASN A 305 4.86 -7.21 46.42
CA ASN A 305 3.74 -6.82 45.52
C ASN A 305 3.81 -5.58 44.55
N PRO A 306 3.16 -5.67 43.35
CA PRO A 306 3.46 -4.92 42.12
C PRO A 306 2.46 -3.79 41.77
N GLY A 307 2.81 -3.02 40.74
CA GLY A 307 1.86 -2.27 39.89
C GLY A 307 1.71 -0.79 40.22
N ASN A 308 2.35 0.08 39.42
CA ASN A 308 1.92 1.47 39.31
C ASN A 308 2.16 2.04 37.89
N PRO A 309 1.13 2.05 37.01
CA PRO A 309 1.25 2.57 35.63
C PRO A 309 1.25 4.10 35.50
N GLY A 310 1.48 4.85 36.58
CA GLY A 310 1.50 6.31 36.56
C GLY A 310 2.29 6.96 37.69
N GLY A 311 3.22 6.22 38.31
CA GLY A 311 4.01 6.70 39.44
C GLY A 311 5.32 7.37 39.05
N GLU A 312 5.75 8.32 39.87
CA GLU A 312 7.12 8.84 39.86
C GLU A 312 8.12 7.67 39.99
N ARG A 313 9.15 7.66 39.16
CA ARG A 313 10.22 6.65 39.15
C ARG A 313 11.37 7.13 40.04
N PRO A 314 12.16 6.25 40.65
CA PRO A 314 13.39 6.67 41.34
C PRO A 314 14.44 7.16 40.33
N GLY A 315 15.45 7.90 40.82
CA GLY A 315 16.71 8.08 40.08
C GLY A 315 17.40 6.74 39.79
N GLY A 316 18.29 6.71 38.81
CA GLY A 316 19.03 5.50 38.41
C GLY A 316 19.43 5.46 36.94
N SER A 317 19.82 4.27 36.49
CA SER A 317 20.21 4.03 35.09
C SER A 317 19.05 3.48 34.27
N TYR A 318 18.85 4.04 33.09
CA TYR A 318 17.77 3.71 32.16
C TYR A 318 18.30 3.56 30.74
N THR A 319 17.59 2.82 29.90
CA THR A 319 17.88 2.82 28.45
C THR A 319 17.22 4.02 27.79
N GLY A 320 17.73 4.46 26.63
CA GLY A 320 17.07 5.54 25.87
C GLY A 320 15.62 5.21 25.44
N ASN A 321 15.29 3.93 25.26
CA ASN A 321 13.92 3.50 24.98
C ASN A 321 13.00 3.68 26.21
N ASP A 322 13.54 3.54 27.42
CA ASP A 322 12.78 3.59 28.67
C ASP A 322 12.71 4.99 29.28
N PHE A 323 13.55 5.91 28.84
CA PHE A 323 13.59 7.27 29.36
C PHE A 323 12.37 8.10 28.96
N SER A 324 11.84 7.90 27.75
CA SER A 324 10.82 8.78 27.18
C SER A 324 9.39 8.46 27.64
N GLY A 325 8.59 9.49 27.88
CA GLY A 325 7.14 9.40 28.10
C GLY A 325 6.30 9.79 26.89
N THR A 326 5.07 10.22 27.14
CA THR A 326 4.17 10.79 26.12
C THR A 326 3.60 12.13 26.60
N ALA A 327 3.05 12.94 25.69
CA ALA A 327 2.40 14.20 26.07
C ALA A 327 1.25 14.00 27.08
N ALA A 328 0.51 12.90 26.98
CA ALA A 328 -0.59 12.57 27.88
C ALA A 328 -0.13 11.96 29.22
N SER A 329 1.09 11.40 29.26
CA SER A 329 1.68 10.79 30.46
C SER A 329 3.20 10.95 30.42
N PRO A 330 3.73 12.10 30.84
CA PRO A 330 5.16 12.32 30.96
C PRO A 330 5.77 11.40 32.03
N LYS A 331 7.01 10.95 31.84
CA LYS A 331 7.72 10.16 32.86
C LYS A 331 8.41 11.09 33.85
N ILE A 332 8.10 10.94 35.14
CA ILE A 332 8.75 11.71 36.22
C ILE A 332 9.78 10.80 36.90
N TYR A 333 11.00 11.30 37.10
CA TYR A 333 12.10 10.65 37.79
C TYR A 333 12.52 11.47 39.01
N ASN A 334 12.52 10.88 40.19
CA ASN A 334 12.88 11.49 41.47
C ASN A 334 14.34 11.17 41.81
N GLY A 335 15.26 12.00 41.31
CA GLY A 335 16.70 11.89 41.53
C GLY A 335 17.50 11.85 40.23
N ASP A 336 18.80 11.61 40.35
CA ASP A 336 19.74 11.60 39.23
C ASP A 336 19.48 10.43 38.28
N VAL A 337 19.55 10.68 36.99
CA VAL A 337 19.24 9.74 35.91
C VAL A 337 20.42 9.64 34.95
N THR A 338 20.87 8.42 34.67
CA THR A 338 21.75 8.14 33.53
C THR A 338 20.96 7.40 32.45
N VAL A 339 21.04 7.87 31.21
CA VAL A 339 20.40 7.23 30.06
C VAL A 339 21.49 6.67 29.15
N ASN A 340 21.47 5.35 28.95
CA ASN A 340 22.36 4.66 28.02
C ASN A 340 21.70 4.55 26.64
N LEU A 341 22.33 5.18 25.65
CA LEU A 341 21.86 5.25 24.28
C LEU A 341 22.49 4.15 23.43
N ALA A 342 21.65 3.51 22.61
CA ALA A 342 22.04 2.51 21.62
C ALA A 342 21.44 2.88 20.26
N ASN A 343 22.05 3.85 19.58
CA ASN A 343 21.59 4.49 18.34
C ASN A 343 20.21 5.15 18.45
N ILE A 344 19.92 5.77 19.59
CA ILE A 344 18.66 6.48 19.82
C ILE A 344 18.69 7.83 19.12
N ALA A 345 17.64 8.12 18.36
CA ALA A 345 17.49 9.38 17.62
C ALA A 345 16.61 10.42 18.35
N MET A 346 15.78 9.99 19.31
CA MET A 346 14.89 10.90 20.02
C MET A 346 14.62 10.46 21.45
N LEU A 347 14.64 11.42 22.37
CA LEU A 347 14.15 11.30 23.74
C LEU A 347 13.05 12.34 23.97
N SER A 348 11.96 12.00 24.65
CA SER A 348 10.87 12.97 24.83
C SER A 348 9.98 12.79 26.05
N HIS A 349 9.32 13.88 26.48
CA HIS A 349 8.24 13.91 27.47
C HIS A 349 8.61 13.31 28.83
N SER A 350 9.66 13.86 29.45
CA SER A 350 10.17 13.39 30.74
C SER A 350 10.58 14.54 31.66
N VAL A 351 10.45 14.34 32.97
CA VAL A 351 10.86 15.26 34.02
C VAL A 351 11.85 14.54 34.93
N VAL A 352 13.05 15.08 35.08
CA VAL A 352 14.10 14.54 35.96
C VAL A 352 14.30 15.53 37.10
N LYS A 353 13.90 15.15 38.32
CA LYS A 353 14.09 15.93 39.55
C LYS A 353 15.50 15.72 40.13
N GLY A 354 16.51 15.91 39.28
CA GLY A 354 17.93 15.64 39.55
C GLY A 354 18.76 15.86 38.28
N ASN A 355 19.99 15.35 38.27
CA ASN A 355 20.88 15.42 37.11
C ASN A 355 20.49 14.42 36.03
N LEU A 356 20.66 14.77 34.75
CA LEU A 356 20.48 13.89 33.61
C LEU A 356 21.81 13.69 32.88
N THR A 357 22.31 12.47 32.82
CA THR A 357 23.50 12.11 32.03
C THR A 357 23.09 11.28 30.82
N LEU A 358 23.46 11.68 29.60
CA LEU A 358 23.34 10.84 28.41
C LEU A 358 24.69 10.17 28.11
N SER A 359 24.66 8.87 27.86
CA SER A 359 25.86 8.05 27.66
C SER A 359 25.66 7.05 26.52
N GLY A 360 26.75 6.47 26.00
CA GLY A 360 26.66 5.45 24.94
C GLY A 360 26.62 6.04 23.54
N THR A 361 26.03 5.34 22.58
CA THR A 361 26.02 5.77 21.16
C THR A 361 24.66 6.33 20.81
N ALA A 362 24.60 7.58 20.36
CA ALA A 362 23.39 8.20 19.85
C ALA A 362 23.33 8.12 18.32
N ALA A 363 22.14 8.25 17.74
CA ALA A 363 22.03 8.44 16.29
C ALA A 363 22.70 9.77 15.88
N PRO A 364 23.14 9.93 14.61
CA PRO A 364 23.84 11.14 14.16
C PRO A 364 23.08 12.44 14.40
N ASN A 365 21.74 12.40 14.36
CA ASN A 365 20.87 13.49 14.79
C ASN A 365 20.11 13.00 16.03
N LEU A 366 20.34 13.61 17.18
CA LEU A 366 19.66 13.30 18.43
C LEU A 366 18.75 14.46 18.81
N THR A 367 17.45 14.20 18.95
CA THR A 367 16.47 15.19 19.36
C THR A 367 16.01 14.95 20.80
N LEU A 368 16.04 15.98 21.64
CA LEU A 368 15.41 15.99 22.96
C LEU A 368 14.17 16.90 22.89
N THR A 369 12.99 16.37 23.22
CA THR A 369 11.72 17.10 23.08
C THR A 369 10.88 17.07 24.34
N ASN A 370 10.44 18.22 24.85
CA ASN A 370 9.59 18.33 26.04
C ASN A 370 10.21 17.61 27.26
N ILE A 371 11.46 17.96 27.58
CA ILE A 371 12.19 17.37 28.71
C ILE A 371 12.54 18.46 29.72
N THR A 372 12.27 18.21 31.00
CA THR A 372 12.67 19.07 32.10
C THR A 372 13.72 18.37 32.96
N VAL A 373 14.82 19.03 33.25
CA VAL A 373 15.89 18.58 34.15
C VAL A 373 16.06 19.63 35.24
N GLU A 374 15.80 19.25 36.49
CA GLU A 374 15.91 20.16 37.65
C GLU A 374 17.36 20.30 38.16
N GLY A 375 18.28 19.44 37.71
CA GLY A 375 19.74 19.55 37.92
C GLY A 375 20.51 19.83 36.63
N ASP A 376 21.71 19.24 36.53
CA ASP A 376 22.61 19.38 35.38
C ASP A 376 22.27 18.40 34.25
N LEU A 377 22.55 18.79 33.01
CA LEU A 377 22.50 17.93 31.83
C LEU A 377 23.93 17.63 31.35
N ASP A 378 24.38 16.37 31.46
CA ASP A 378 25.71 15.93 31.04
C ASP A 378 25.63 15.07 29.76
N LEU A 379 26.19 15.60 28.66
CA LEU A 379 26.29 14.94 27.35
C LEU A 379 27.71 14.47 27.03
N SER A 380 28.69 14.76 27.89
CA SER A 380 30.11 14.47 27.66
C SER A 380 30.44 12.98 27.58
N LYS A 381 29.50 12.13 28.04
CA LYS A 381 29.62 10.67 28.03
C LYS A 381 29.07 10.01 26.76
N LEU A 382 28.67 10.79 25.76
CA LEU A 382 28.35 10.28 24.44
C LEU A 382 29.61 9.80 23.72
N SER A 383 29.54 8.60 23.17
CA SER A 383 30.66 7.94 22.47
C SER A 383 30.90 8.42 21.04
N ASN A 384 30.02 9.29 20.52
CA ASN A 384 30.08 9.80 19.16
C ASN A 384 29.64 11.27 19.10
N ALA A 385 30.19 12.01 18.13
CA ALA A 385 29.69 13.33 17.79
C ALA A 385 28.25 13.23 17.28
N VAL A 386 27.39 14.13 17.77
CA VAL A 386 25.98 14.21 17.43
C VAL A 386 25.60 15.61 17.02
N ASN A 387 24.69 15.71 16.06
CA ASN A 387 23.93 16.93 15.82
C ASN A 387 22.74 16.94 16.79
N LEU A 388 22.82 17.80 17.81
CA LEU A 388 21.84 17.85 18.90
C LEU A 388 20.76 18.88 18.60
N GLU A 389 19.50 18.45 18.65
CA GLU A 389 18.33 19.34 18.54
C GLU A 389 17.54 19.34 19.84
N LEU A 390 17.31 20.52 20.41
CA LEU A 390 16.58 20.70 21.66
C LEU A 390 15.27 21.44 21.37
N THR A 391 14.14 20.81 21.65
CA THR A 391 12.81 21.42 21.49
C THR A 391 12.07 21.39 22.82
N ASN A 392 11.76 22.55 23.40
CA ASN A 392 11.12 22.65 24.72
C ASN A 392 11.86 21.83 25.80
N VAL A 393 13.19 21.95 25.82
CA VAL A 393 14.03 21.35 26.85
C VAL A 393 14.39 22.44 27.85
N THR A 394 14.15 22.17 29.12
CA THR A 394 14.49 23.07 30.23
C THR A 394 15.49 22.37 31.13
N VAL A 395 16.62 23.01 31.41
CA VAL A 395 17.65 22.54 32.34
C VAL A 395 17.86 23.65 33.36
N ALA A 396 17.73 23.33 34.65
CA ALA A 396 17.91 24.33 35.72
C ALA A 396 19.39 24.53 36.10
N GLY A 397 20.21 23.49 35.97
CA GLY A 397 21.65 23.53 36.18
C GLY A 397 22.47 23.80 34.92
N GLU A 398 23.71 23.34 34.89
CA GLU A 398 24.61 23.48 33.74
C GLU A 398 24.36 22.41 32.68
N THR A 399 24.67 22.72 31.42
CA THR A 399 24.72 21.74 30.34
C THR A 399 26.17 21.53 29.92
N THR A 400 26.67 20.31 30.12
CA THR A 400 28.03 19.90 29.74
C THR A 400 27.99 19.12 28.43
N PHE A 401 28.88 19.45 27.48
CA PHE A 401 28.96 18.83 26.16
C PHE A 401 30.14 17.88 26.02
#